data_AF-A0A7S2FJA0-F1
#
_entry.id   AF-A0A7S2FJA0-F1
#
_cell.length_a   1.000
_cell.length_b   1.000
_cell.length_c   1.000
_cell.angle_alpha   90.00
_cell.angle_beta   90.00
_cell.angle_gamma   90.00
#
_symmetry.space_group_name_H-M   'P 1'
#
loop_
_entity.id
_entity.type
_entity.pdbx_description
1 polymer ?
#
loop_
_entity_poly.entity_id
_entity_poly.type
_entity_poly.pdbx_seq_one_letter_code
_entity_poly.pdbx_strand_id
1 'polypeptide(L)'
;KSSNLADIKTANEGLKAVTEAIMILKTFYKEAAKATVLAQRASPVDEDTTGPGFEGAYRGKQPASKGIIGLLEVIKSDFSRTVRKTNQAEKEAAAAFVEFDRSSRADIAGKETKLALDGEDLRSTDGSIATKMQDMQANMDLVDAAIKEVEALKPMCIDTGMSYAERVAK
;
A
#
# COMPACT_ATOMS: atom_id res chain seq x y z
N LYS A 1 3.43 10.24 6.55
CA LYS A 1 2.83 9.99 7.88
C LYS A 1 3.09 11.12 8.89
N SER A 2 4.35 11.43 9.25
CA SER A 2 4.66 12.49 10.24
C SER A 2 4.12 13.88 9.85
N SER A 3 4.36 14.32 8.60
CA SER A 3 3.82 15.59 8.08
C SER A 3 2.29 15.61 8.12
N ASN A 4 1.62 14.61 7.55
CA ASN A 4 0.16 14.57 7.47
C ASN A 4 -0.52 14.54 8.86
N LEU A 5 0.09 13.89 9.86
CA LEU A 5 -0.39 13.94 11.25
C LEU A 5 -0.21 15.33 11.87
N ALA A 6 0.92 16.00 11.62
CA ALA A 6 1.14 17.37 12.04
C ALA A 6 0.17 18.34 11.36
N ASP A 7 -0.15 18.12 10.09
CA ASP A 7 -1.10 18.92 9.31
C ASP A 7 -2.53 18.73 9.83
N ILE A 8 -2.93 17.48 10.14
CA ILE A 8 -4.23 17.19 10.79
C ILE A 8 -4.31 17.88 12.15
N LYS A 9 -3.24 17.80 12.96
CA LYS A 9 -3.19 18.45 14.27
C LYS A 9 -3.35 19.96 14.15
N THR A 10 -2.53 20.59 13.32
CA THR A 10 -2.55 22.04 13.06
C THR A 10 -3.92 22.48 12.52
N ALA A 11 -4.51 21.70 11.61
CA ALA A 11 -5.82 22.00 11.05
C ALA A 11 -6.95 21.90 12.10
N ASN A 12 -6.86 20.96 13.05
CA ASN A 12 -7.81 20.88 14.17
C ASN A 12 -7.66 22.05 15.16
N GLU A 13 -6.43 22.46 15.45
CA GLU A 13 -6.16 23.64 16.28
C GLU A 13 -6.71 24.91 15.61
N GLY A 14 -6.45 25.09 14.31
CA GLY A 14 -7.01 26.19 13.52
C GLY A 14 -8.54 26.16 13.46
N LEU A 15 -9.14 24.99 13.28
CA LEU A 15 -10.61 24.82 13.30
C LEU A 15 -11.22 25.28 14.63
N LYS A 16 -10.59 24.92 15.75
CA LYS A 16 -11.03 25.31 17.09
C LYS A 16 -10.90 26.83 17.26
N ALA A 17 -9.73 27.39 16.96
CA ALA A 17 -9.46 28.82 17.10
C ALA A 17 -10.42 29.68 16.26
N VAL A 18 -10.66 29.30 15.01
CA VAL A 18 -11.59 30.03 14.12
C VAL A 18 -13.03 29.89 14.61
N THR A 19 -13.42 28.73 15.13
CA THR A 19 -14.76 28.54 15.71
C THR A 19 -14.98 29.43 16.93
N GLU A 20 -13.99 29.53 17.83
CA GLU A 20 -14.03 30.43 18.98
C GLU A 20 -14.05 31.90 18.56
N ALA A 21 -13.23 32.30 17.59
CA ALA A 21 -13.22 33.66 17.05
C ALA A 21 -14.57 34.06 16.46
N ILE A 22 -15.22 33.17 15.69
CA ILE A 22 -16.58 33.41 15.16
C ILE A 22 -17.57 33.63 16.30
N MET A 23 -17.52 32.83 17.36
CA MET A 23 -18.42 32.99 18.52
C MET A 23 -18.21 34.33 19.22
N ILE A 24 -16.96 34.70 19.50
CA ILE A 24 -16.61 35.97 20.15
C ILE A 24 -17.10 37.15 19.31
N LEU A 25 -16.83 37.13 17.99
CA LEU A 25 -17.26 38.20 17.08
C LEU A 25 -18.79 38.27 16.98
N LYS A 26 -19.50 37.14 16.88
CA LYS A 26 -20.96 37.11 16.88
C LYS A 26 -21.54 37.74 18.16
N THR A 27 -20.98 37.42 19.32
CA THR A 27 -21.38 38.02 20.60
C THR A 27 -21.09 39.51 20.63
N PHE A 28 -19.89 39.93 20.24
CA PHE A 28 -19.50 41.34 20.18
C PHE A 28 -20.45 42.16 19.29
N TYR A 29 -20.71 41.73 18.06
CA TYR A 29 -21.57 42.48 17.14
C TYR A 29 -23.04 42.49 17.60
N LYS A 30 -23.51 41.43 18.26
CA LYS A 30 -24.85 41.38 18.87
C LYS A 30 -24.99 42.39 20.01
N GLU A 31 -24.00 42.51 20.87
CA GLU A 31 -24.01 43.50 21.97
C GLU A 31 -23.81 44.92 21.45
N ALA A 32 -22.89 45.14 20.49
CA ALA A 32 -22.68 46.44 19.87
C ALA A 32 -23.93 46.96 19.15
N ALA A 33 -24.77 46.08 18.58
CA ALA A 33 -26.03 46.47 17.96
C ALA A 33 -27.03 47.08 18.96
N LYS A 34 -26.92 46.74 20.25
CA LYS A 34 -27.80 47.23 21.33
C LYS A 34 -27.31 48.54 21.96
N ALA A 35 -26.16 49.09 21.53
CA ALA A 35 -25.60 50.30 22.09
C ALA A 35 -26.56 51.51 21.92
N THR A 36 -26.76 52.26 23.00
CA THR A 36 -27.60 53.48 23.06
C THR A 36 -26.76 54.70 23.47
N VAL A 37 -27.18 55.89 23.04
CA VAL A 37 -26.41 57.15 23.21
C VAL A 37 -26.23 57.51 24.68
N LEU A 38 -27.20 57.17 25.53
CA LEU A 38 -27.20 57.48 26.96
C LEU A 38 -26.04 56.79 27.71
N ALA A 39 -25.61 55.60 27.25
CA ALA A 39 -24.48 54.88 27.84
C ALA A 39 -23.10 55.46 27.48
N GLN A 40 -23.03 56.32 26.45
CA GLN A 40 -21.79 56.93 25.96
C GLN A 40 -21.56 58.36 26.49
N ARG A 41 -22.61 59.01 27.02
CA ARG A 41 -22.57 60.37 27.56
C ARG A 41 -22.29 60.46 29.07
N ALA A 42 -21.95 59.35 29.74
CA ALA A 42 -21.72 59.32 31.19
C ALA A 42 -20.37 59.91 31.64
N SER A 43 -19.69 60.70 30.79
CA SER A 43 -18.44 61.40 31.15
C SER A 43 -18.78 62.86 31.54
N PRO A 44 -18.48 63.34 32.76
CA PRO A 44 -18.92 64.66 33.27
C PRO A 44 -18.33 65.92 32.60
N VAL A 45 -17.76 65.83 31.39
CA VAL A 45 -16.89 66.89 30.84
C VAL A 45 -17.49 67.61 29.62
N ASP A 46 -18.74 67.32 29.24
CA ASP A 46 -19.35 67.85 28.01
C ASP A 46 -20.42 68.93 28.27
N GLU A 47 -20.13 69.93 29.11
CA GLU A 47 -21.05 71.07 29.31
C GLU A 47 -20.84 72.23 28.33
N ASP A 48 -19.81 72.24 27.47
CA ASP A 48 -19.56 73.39 26.58
C ASP A 48 -18.95 73.07 25.20
N THR A 49 -19.32 71.94 24.60
CA THR A 49 -19.05 71.71 23.17
C THR A 49 -20.30 71.24 22.44
N THR A 50 -20.54 71.75 21.23
CA THR A 50 -21.35 71.03 20.24
C THR A 50 -20.64 69.70 20.02
N GLY A 51 -21.08 68.67 20.77
CA GLY A 51 -20.42 67.38 20.86
C GLY A 51 -20.06 66.83 19.48
N PRO A 52 -19.08 65.90 19.43
CA PRO A 52 -18.54 65.44 18.16
C PRO A 52 -19.71 64.96 17.29
N GLY A 53 -19.88 65.54 16.10
CA GLY A 53 -21.08 65.48 15.24
C GLY A 53 -21.43 64.09 14.68
N PHE A 54 -21.33 63.06 15.51
CA PHE A 54 -21.75 61.70 15.27
C PHE A 54 -23.21 61.53 15.70
N GLU A 55 -24.08 61.22 14.75
CA GLU A 55 -25.46 60.84 15.05
C GLU A 55 -25.51 59.42 15.63
N GLY A 56 -26.01 59.30 16.85
CA GLY A 56 -26.31 58.01 17.47
C GLY A 56 -25.11 57.29 18.10
N ALA A 57 -25.40 56.16 18.76
CA ALA A 57 -24.37 55.36 19.40
C ALA A 57 -23.59 54.54 18.38
N TYR A 58 -22.27 54.40 18.58
CA TYR A 58 -21.47 53.51 17.72
C TYR A 58 -21.94 52.05 17.84
N ARG A 59 -22.53 51.51 16.77
CA ARG A 59 -23.05 50.13 16.72
C ARG A 59 -22.09 49.10 16.14
N GLY A 60 -20.79 49.41 16.06
CA GLY A 60 -19.80 48.41 15.61
C GLY A 60 -19.78 48.13 14.11
N LYS A 61 -20.08 49.10 13.23
CA LYS A 61 -20.07 48.92 11.75
C LYS A 61 -20.77 47.63 11.27
N GLN A 62 -22.02 47.43 11.71
CA GLN A 62 -22.83 46.22 11.47
C GLN A 62 -22.79 45.65 10.03
N PRO A 63 -22.79 46.46 8.94
CA PRO A 63 -22.70 45.91 7.58
C PRO A 63 -21.41 45.14 7.29
N ALA A 64 -20.28 45.59 7.82
CA ALA A 64 -18.97 44.95 7.62
C ALA A 64 -18.82 43.62 8.38
N SER A 65 -19.55 43.46 9.49
CA SER A 65 -19.57 42.24 10.31
C SER A 65 -19.91 40.99 9.51
N LYS A 66 -20.89 41.09 8.59
CA LYS A 66 -21.34 39.96 7.76
C LYS A 66 -20.21 39.41 6.89
N GLY A 67 -19.40 40.28 6.29
CA GLY A 67 -18.26 39.88 5.46
C GLY A 67 -17.16 39.19 6.26
N ILE A 68 -16.83 39.73 7.44
CA ILE A 68 -15.79 39.16 8.32
C ILE A 68 -16.21 37.78 8.84
N ILE A 69 -17.45 37.66 9.34
CA ILE A 69 -17.97 36.37 9.82
C ILE A 69 -18.08 35.37 8.68
N GLY A 70 -18.57 35.79 7.51
CA GLY A 70 -18.66 34.93 6.32
C GLY A 70 -17.30 34.39 5.89
N LEU A 71 -16.25 35.23 5.88
CA LEU A 71 -14.89 34.79 5.58
C LEU A 71 -14.38 33.76 6.60
N LEU A 72 -14.61 34.00 7.89
CA LEU A 72 -14.20 33.05 8.93
C LEU A 72 -14.98 31.73 8.84
N GLU A 73 -16.26 31.75 8.46
CA GLU A 73 -17.06 30.54 8.23
C GLU A 73 -16.54 29.72 7.03
N VAL A 74 -16.07 30.39 5.97
CA VAL A 74 -15.37 29.73 4.85
C VAL A 74 -14.06 29.09 5.32
N ILE A 75 -13.22 29.83 6.06
CA ILE A 75 -11.96 29.31 6.61
C ILE A 75 -12.22 28.11 7.53
N LYS A 76 -13.25 28.16 8.37
CA LYS A 76 -13.69 27.04 9.22
C LYS A 76 -14.04 25.81 8.38
N SER A 77 -14.81 26.01 7.30
CA SER A 77 -15.18 24.94 6.37
C SER A 77 -13.95 24.31 5.72
N ASP A 78 -12.96 25.13 5.34
CA ASP A 78 -11.71 24.66 4.73
C ASP A 78 -10.88 23.83 5.71
N PHE A 79 -10.72 24.27 6.96
CA PHE A 79 -10.06 23.45 7.99
C PHE A 79 -10.76 22.11 8.19
N SER A 80 -12.10 22.11 8.32
CA SER A 80 -12.88 20.88 8.45
C SER A 80 -12.72 19.96 7.24
N ARG A 81 -12.71 20.52 6.03
CA ARG A 81 -12.51 19.77 4.79
C ARG A 81 -11.11 19.15 4.73
N THR A 82 -10.08 19.92 5.08
CA THR A 82 -8.69 19.44 5.12
C THR A 82 -8.53 18.30 6.11
N VAL A 83 -9.02 18.44 7.35
CA VAL A 83 -8.98 17.36 8.36
C VAL A 83 -9.65 16.10 7.83
N ARG A 84 -10.84 16.20 7.23
CA ARG A 84 -11.55 15.04 6.69
C ARG A 84 -10.78 14.37 5.55
N LYS A 85 -10.35 15.14 4.56
CA LYS A 85 -9.65 14.61 3.38
C LYS A 85 -8.32 13.97 3.74
N THR A 86 -7.51 14.63 4.58
CA THR A 86 -6.21 14.10 4.99
C THR A 86 -6.38 12.83 5.83
N ASN A 87 -7.34 12.79 6.75
CA ASN A 87 -7.63 11.55 7.49
C ASN A 87 -8.09 10.41 6.60
N GLN A 88 -8.93 10.69 5.60
CA GLN A 88 -9.37 9.68 4.64
C GLN A 88 -8.19 9.14 3.82
N ALA A 89 -7.37 10.04 3.26
CA ALA A 89 -6.19 9.66 2.49
C ALA A 89 -5.20 8.83 3.32
N GLU A 90 -4.96 9.18 4.60
CA GLU A 90 -4.09 8.40 5.49
C GLU A 90 -4.65 7.00 5.77
N LYS A 91 -5.98 6.86 5.94
CA LYS A 91 -6.63 5.55 6.14
C LYS A 91 -6.53 4.69 4.89
N GLU A 92 -6.81 5.26 3.72
CA GLU A 92 -6.72 4.56 2.44
C GLU A 92 -5.28 4.12 2.16
N ALA A 93 -4.30 5.00 2.37
CA ALA A 93 -2.88 4.68 2.20
C ALA A 93 -2.42 3.59 3.18
N ALA A 94 -2.87 3.63 4.44
CA ALA A 94 -2.55 2.59 5.41
C ALA A 94 -3.16 1.23 5.04
N ALA A 95 -4.42 1.21 4.58
CA ALA A 95 -5.07 -0.02 4.13
C ALA A 95 -4.37 -0.60 2.90
N ALA A 96 -4.06 0.23 1.90
CA ALA A 96 -3.34 -0.18 0.70
C ALA A 96 -1.95 -0.74 1.02
N PHE A 97 -1.23 -0.12 1.97
CA PHE A 97 0.07 -0.61 2.41
C PHE A 97 -0.03 -1.98 3.10
N VAL A 98 -1.01 -2.17 4.00
CA VAL A 98 -1.20 -3.46 4.69
C VAL A 98 -1.55 -4.57 3.69
N GLU A 99 -2.42 -4.29 2.73
CA GLU A 99 -2.78 -5.26 1.70
C GLU A 99 -1.59 -5.60 0.79
N PHE A 100 -0.82 -4.59 0.39
CA PHE A 100 0.40 -4.77 -0.39
C PHE A 100 1.47 -5.57 0.36
N ASP A 101 1.73 -5.26 1.63
CA ASP A 101 2.71 -5.99 2.46
C ASP A 101 2.29 -7.44 2.63
N ARG A 102 1.01 -7.70 2.94
CA ARG A 102 0.49 -9.05 3.11
C ARG A 102 0.58 -9.87 1.82
N SER A 103 0.10 -9.30 0.70
CA SER A 103 0.14 -9.98 -0.60
C SER A 103 1.57 -10.25 -1.05
N SER A 104 2.47 -9.28 -0.89
CA SER A 104 3.89 -9.42 -1.24
C SER A 104 4.56 -10.50 -0.40
N ARG A 105 4.32 -10.55 0.92
CA ARG A 105 4.87 -11.59 1.79
C ARG A 105 4.39 -12.99 1.40
N ALA A 106 3.10 -13.13 1.11
CA ALA A 106 2.53 -14.41 0.68
C ALA A 106 3.11 -14.86 -0.67
N ASP A 107 3.25 -13.94 -1.63
CA ASP A 107 3.83 -14.21 -2.94
C ASP A 107 5.31 -14.59 -2.85
N ILE A 108 6.09 -13.87 -2.03
CA ILE A 108 7.51 -14.20 -1.76
C ILE A 108 7.62 -15.59 -1.15
N ALA A 109 6.88 -15.89 -0.07
CA ALA A 109 6.93 -17.19 0.59
C ALA A 109 6.51 -18.34 -0.36
N GLY A 110 5.50 -18.10 -1.19
CA GLY A 110 5.07 -19.06 -2.22
C GLY A 110 6.17 -19.30 -3.26
N LYS A 111 6.83 -18.23 -3.74
CA LYS A 111 7.93 -18.33 -4.72
C LYS A 111 9.18 -18.99 -4.14
N GLU A 112 9.54 -18.70 -2.89
CA GLU A 112 10.66 -19.35 -2.19
C GLU A 112 10.42 -20.85 -2.04
N THR A 113 9.20 -21.24 -1.62
CA THR A 113 8.81 -22.64 -1.51
C THR A 113 8.86 -23.34 -2.88
N LYS A 114 8.31 -22.69 -3.91
CA LYS A 114 8.34 -23.23 -5.27
C LYS A 114 9.77 -23.41 -5.79
N LEU A 115 10.65 -22.43 -5.57
CA LEU A 115 12.05 -22.52 -5.97
C LEU A 115 12.76 -23.69 -5.29
N ALA A 116 12.48 -23.94 -4.01
CA ALA A 116 13.03 -25.07 -3.28
C ALA A 116 12.56 -26.42 -3.86
N LEU A 117 11.25 -26.55 -4.12
CA LEU A 117 10.66 -27.75 -4.72
C LEU A 117 11.19 -27.99 -6.14
N ASP A 118 11.20 -26.97 -7.00
CA ASP A 118 11.73 -27.06 -8.36
C ASP A 118 13.22 -27.47 -8.33
N GLY A 119 13.99 -27.01 -7.34
CA GLY A 119 15.38 -27.39 -7.14
C GLY A 119 15.57 -28.84 -6.68
N GLU A 120 14.66 -29.37 -5.87
CA GLU A 120 14.65 -30.79 -5.46
C GLU A 120 14.27 -31.69 -6.64
N ASP A 121 13.21 -31.32 -7.37
CA ASP A 121 12.73 -32.04 -8.55
C ASP A 121 13.81 -32.11 -9.64
N LEU A 122 14.54 -31.01 -9.86
CA LEU A 122 15.66 -30.97 -10.79
C LEU A 122 16.74 -31.99 -10.39
N ARG A 123 17.18 -31.97 -9.13
CA ARG A 123 18.21 -32.91 -8.63
C ARG A 123 17.76 -34.37 -8.74
N SER A 124 16.50 -34.65 -8.40
CA SER A 124 15.92 -35.99 -8.50
C SER A 124 15.86 -36.47 -9.95
N THR A 125 15.46 -35.59 -10.87
CA THR A 125 15.38 -35.86 -12.30
C THR A 125 16.77 -36.12 -12.89
N ASP A 126 17.76 -35.28 -12.57
CA ASP A 126 19.14 -35.45 -13.02
C ASP A 126 19.73 -36.78 -12.53
N GLY A 127 19.50 -37.14 -11.26
CA GLY A 127 19.94 -38.43 -10.72
C GLY A 127 19.27 -39.62 -11.42
N SER A 128 17.98 -39.51 -11.72
CA SER A 128 17.22 -40.53 -12.46
C SER A 128 17.73 -40.68 -13.89
N ILE A 129 18.05 -39.58 -14.56
CA ILE A 129 18.62 -39.58 -15.91
C ILE A 129 19.99 -40.26 -15.90
N ALA A 130 20.87 -39.90 -14.97
CA ALA A 130 22.21 -40.49 -14.86
C ALA A 130 22.14 -42.01 -14.65
N THR A 131 21.29 -42.46 -13.73
CA THR A 131 21.08 -43.89 -13.44
C THR A 131 20.55 -44.63 -14.67
N LYS A 132 19.50 -44.11 -15.31
CA LYS A 132 18.91 -44.74 -16.50
C LYS A 132 19.87 -44.79 -17.69
N MET A 133 20.74 -43.79 -17.85
CA MET A 133 21.79 -43.84 -18.88
C MET A 133 22.83 -44.92 -18.59
N GLN A 134 23.23 -45.10 -17.33
CA GLN A 134 24.13 -46.18 -16.93
C GLN A 134 23.49 -47.56 -17.16
N ASP A 135 22.24 -47.74 -16.72
CA ASP A 135 21.49 -48.99 -16.93
C ASP A 135 21.33 -49.30 -18.42
N MET A 136 21.01 -48.29 -19.23
CA MET A 136 20.89 -48.44 -20.68
C MET A 136 22.23 -48.89 -21.29
N GLN A 137 23.35 -48.25 -20.93
CA GLN A 137 24.66 -48.65 -21.44
C GLN A 137 25.01 -50.09 -21.03
N ALA A 138 24.81 -50.45 -19.76
CA ALA A 138 25.07 -51.81 -19.28
C ALA A 138 24.22 -52.85 -20.03
N ASN A 139 22.94 -52.55 -20.29
CA ASN A 139 22.08 -53.43 -21.07
C ASN A 139 22.53 -53.55 -22.53
N MET A 140 23.00 -52.46 -23.15
CA MET A 140 23.55 -52.50 -24.51
C MET A 140 24.82 -53.35 -24.56
N ASP A 141 25.72 -53.21 -23.59
CA ASP A 141 26.95 -54.01 -23.50
C ASP A 141 26.63 -55.51 -23.33
N LEU A 142 25.60 -55.86 -22.54
CA LEU A 142 25.12 -57.23 -22.40
C LEU A 142 24.53 -57.78 -23.70
N VAL A 143 23.74 -56.99 -24.41
CA VAL A 143 23.18 -57.37 -25.71
C VAL A 143 24.29 -57.61 -26.73
N ASP A 144 25.28 -56.72 -26.80
CA ASP A 144 26.42 -56.86 -27.70
C ASP A 144 27.26 -58.11 -27.38
N ALA A 145 27.46 -58.41 -26.10
CA ALA A 145 28.13 -59.63 -25.67
C ALA A 145 27.34 -60.89 -26.08
N ALA A 146 26.02 -60.91 -25.85
CA ALA A 146 25.16 -62.03 -26.24
C ALA A 146 25.13 -62.23 -27.76
N ILE A 147 25.11 -61.16 -28.55
CA ILE A 147 25.20 -61.24 -30.02
C ILE A 147 26.52 -61.88 -30.44
N LYS A 148 27.65 -61.46 -29.87
CA LYS A 148 28.97 -62.06 -30.15
C LYS A 148 29.01 -63.55 -29.82
N GLU A 149 28.44 -63.97 -28.69
CA GLU A 149 28.34 -65.39 -28.33
C GLU A 149 27.48 -66.17 -29.33
N VAL A 150 26.31 -65.64 -29.70
CA VAL A 150 25.45 -66.26 -30.72
C VAL A 150 26.19 -66.39 -32.06
N GLU A 151 26.94 -65.37 -32.49
CA GLU A 151 27.74 -65.43 -33.70
C GLU A 151 28.86 -66.46 -33.63
N ALA A 152 29.53 -66.61 -32.48
CA ALA A 152 30.54 -67.63 -32.26
C ALA A 152 29.96 -69.05 -32.29
N LEU A 153 28.71 -69.23 -31.83
CA LEU A 153 28.01 -70.52 -31.83
C LEU A 153 27.37 -70.87 -33.18
N LYS A 154 27.01 -69.89 -34.01
CA LYS A 154 26.37 -70.10 -35.33
C LYS A 154 27.08 -71.17 -36.19
N PRO A 155 28.42 -71.17 -36.37
CA PRO A 155 29.12 -72.21 -37.14
C PRO A 155 28.95 -73.63 -36.60
N MET A 156 28.76 -73.80 -35.29
CA MET A 156 28.49 -75.11 -34.67
C MET A 156 27.03 -75.57 -34.83
N CYS A 157 26.11 -74.61 -34.94
CA CYS A 157 24.68 -74.88 -35.07
C CYS A 157 24.20 -75.01 -36.52
N ILE A 158 24.97 -74.53 -37.50
CA ILE A 158 24.73 -74.82 -38.92
C ILE A 158 25.16 -76.26 -39.17
N ASP A 159 24.21 -77.11 -39.56
CA ASP A 159 24.48 -78.51 -39.89
C ASP A 159 25.44 -78.57 -41.08
N THR A 160 26.72 -78.82 -40.80
CA THR A 160 27.78 -78.87 -41.81
C THR A 160 27.72 -80.13 -42.69
N GLY A 161 26.70 -80.98 -42.53
CA GLY A 161 26.57 -82.26 -43.22
C GLY A 161 27.62 -83.30 -42.81
N MET A 162 28.49 -82.97 -41.85
CA MET A 162 29.55 -83.86 -41.36
C MET A 162 28.95 -84.95 -40.46
N SER A 163 29.34 -86.19 -40.74
CA SER A 163 28.96 -87.36 -39.96
C SER A 163 29.53 -87.30 -38.54
N TYR A 164 28.92 -88.02 -37.59
CA TYR A 164 29.38 -88.06 -36.20
C TYR A 164 30.87 -88.49 -36.09
N ALA A 165 31.31 -89.41 -36.93
CA ALA A 165 32.70 -89.87 -36.96
C ALA A 165 33.68 -88.74 -37.34
N GLU A 166 33.30 -87.85 -38.25
CA GLU A 166 34.11 -86.70 -38.70
C GLU A 166 34.13 -85.56 -37.66
N ARG A 167 33.09 -85.45 -36.81
CA ARG A 167 33.05 -84.49 -35.71
C ARG A 167 33.95 -84.87 -34.53
N VAL A 168 34.15 -86.17 -34.28
CA VAL A 168 34.95 -86.69 -33.14
C VAL A 168 36.46 -86.73 -33.44
N ALA A 169 36.85 -86.76 -34.72
CA ALA A 169 38.26 -86.83 -35.14
C ALA A 169 38.96 -85.46 -35.21
N LYS A 170 38.24 -84.36 -34.97
CA LYS A 170 38.74 -82.97 -35.01
C LYS A 170 38.89 -82.43 -33.59
#